data_AF-X1H8A2-F1
#
_entry.id   AF-X1H8A2-F1
#
_cell.length_a   1.000
_cell.length_b   1.000
_cell.length_c   1.000
_cell.angle_alpha   90.00
_cell.angle_beta   90.00
_cell.angle_gamma   90.00
#
_symmetry.space_group_name_H-M   'P 1'
#
loop_
_entity.id
_entity.type
_entity.pdbx_description
1 polymer ?
#
loop_
_entity_poly.entity_id
_entity_poly.type
_entity_poly.pdbx_seq_one_letter_code
_entity_poly.pdbx_strand_id
1 'polypeptide(L)'
;MKFERQRYILFYYIVEKDIIIDEKSIINLIWKNLFRYFGIKETSKIGLWLIELNLEERWGILRFAHTSKEIVITSLGMIRYLQNSRFYYQFIR
;
A
#
# COMPACT_ATOMS: atom_id res chain seq x y z
N MET A 1 26.00 4.97 13.23
CA MET A 1 24.67 5.22 12.66
C MET A 1 24.10 3.87 12.23
N LYS A 2 22.99 3.39 12.82
CA LYS A 2 22.41 2.09 12.47
C LYS A 2 21.41 2.34 11.33
N PHE A 3 21.74 1.93 10.11
CA PHE A 3 20.82 2.08 8.97
C PHE A 3 19.57 1.24 9.19
N GLU A 4 18.39 1.85 9.05
CA GLU A 4 17.13 1.14 9.12
C GLU A 4 16.98 0.25 7.87
N ARG A 5 16.87 -1.07 8.09
CA ARG A 5 16.74 -2.04 7.00
C ARG A 5 15.42 -1.79 6.27
N GLN A 6 15.51 -1.62 4.96
CA GLN A 6 14.34 -1.45 4.09
C GLN A 6 13.81 -2.81 3.62
N ARG A 7 12.51 -2.88 3.34
CA ARG A 7 11.83 -4.01 2.71
C ARG A 7 11.02 -3.52 1.53
N TYR A 8 10.80 -4.42 0.57
CA TYR A 8 10.04 -4.18 -0.63
C TYR A 8 8.95 -5.24 -0.74
N ILE A 9 7.76 -4.86 -1.19
CA ILE A 9 6.67 -5.77 -1.54
C ILE A 9 6.18 -5.43 -2.94
N LEU A 10 6.10 -6.46 -3.78
CA LEU A 10 5.35 -6.43 -5.02
C LEU A 10 3.88 -6.75 -4.72
N PHE A 11 2.99 -5.87 -5.17
CA PHE A 11 1.55 -6.08 -5.07
C PHE A 11 0.91 -6.00 -6.45
N TYR A 12 -0.12 -6.81 -6.64
CA TYR A 12 -1.08 -6.70 -7.73
C TYR A 12 -2.38 -6.19 -7.17
N TYR A 13 -3.18 -5.55 -8.01
CA TYR A 13 -4.52 -5.16 -7.62
C TYR A 13 -5.58 -5.46 -8.67
N ILE A 14 -6.76 -5.78 -8.18
CA ILE A 14 -7.92 -6.11 -9.00
C ILE A 14 -9.02 -5.11 -8.65
N VAL A 15 -9.65 -4.56 -9.68
CA VAL A 15 -10.77 -3.63 -9.56
C VAL A 15 -11.93 -4.14 -10.42
N GLU A 16 -13.12 -4.21 -9.84
CA GLU A 16 -14.30 -4.79 -10.50
C GLU A 16 -14.91 -3.89 -11.58
N LYS A 17 -14.72 -2.57 -11.47
CA LYS A 17 -15.21 -1.57 -12.43
C LYS A 17 -14.04 -0.78 -13.00
N ASP A 18 -14.16 -0.41 -14.26
CA ASP A 18 -13.23 0.52 -14.90
C ASP A 18 -13.42 1.91 -14.30
N ILE A 19 -12.62 2.19 -13.27
CA ILE A 19 -12.46 3.50 -12.67
C ILE A 19 -11.10 4.07 -13.10
N ILE A 20 -11.02 5.39 -13.18
CA ILE A 20 -9.76 6.06 -13.44
C ILE A 20 -8.93 6.02 -12.15
N ILE A 21 -7.82 5.30 -12.19
CA ILE A 21 -6.89 5.15 -11.08
C ILE A 21 -5.64 5.93 -11.43
N ASP A 22 -5.28 6.89 -10.58
CA ASP A 22 -3.98 7.54 -10.60
C ASP A 22 -3.12 7.05 -9.42
N GLU A 23 -1.81 7.21 -9.58
CA GLU A 23 -0.81 6.84 -8.56
C GLU A 23 -1.14 7.48 -7.20
N LYS A 24 -1.54 8.76 -7.23
CA LYS A 24 -1.86 9.53 -6.05
C LYS A 24 -3.07 8.97 -5.30
N SER A 25 -4.11 8.48 -6.00
CA SER A 25 -5.26 7.84 -5.34
C SER A 25 -4.85 6.57 -4.61
N ILE A 26 -3.97 5.74 -5.19
CA ILE A 26 -3.47 4.52 -4.53
C ILE A 26 -2.69 4.89 -3.27
N ILE A 27 -1.70 5.79 -3.38
CA ILE A 27 -0.89 6.21 -2.23
C ILE A 27 -1.77 6.78 -1.12
N ASN A 28 -2.70 7.67 -1.46
CA ASN A 28 -3.63 8.26 -0.49
C ASN A 28 -4.51 7.21 0.18
N LEU A 29 -4.98 6.21 -0.57
CA LEU A 29 -5.78 5.12 -0.03
C LEU A 29 -5.00 4.29 0.99
N ILE A 30 -3.73 3.99 0.69
CA ILE A 30 -2.85 3.24 1.58
C ILE A 30 -2.60 4.05 2.86
N TRP A 31 -2.18 5.32 2.74
CA TRP A 31 -1.97 6.18 3.91
C TRP A 31 -3.23 6.35 4.75
N LYS A 32 -4.38 6.59 4.12
CA LYS A 32 -5.67 6.70 4.82
C LYS A 32 -5.98 5.45 5.63
N ASN A 33 -5.73 4.26 5.10
CA ASN A 33 -5.94 3.01 5.84
C ASN A 33 -4.92 2.82 6.96
N LEU A 34 -3.65 3.14 6.73
CA LEU A 34 -2.62 3.10 7.77
C LEU A 34 -2.98 4.00 8.96
N PHE A 35 -3.30 5.27 8.69
CA PHE A 35 -3.74 6.20 9.73
C PHE A 35 -5.01 5.74 10.44
N ARG A 36 -5.98 5.21 9.70
CA ARG A 36 -7.26 4.75 10.28
C ARG A 36 -7.08 3.60 11.27
N TYR A 37 -6.24 2.62 10.96
CA TYR A 37 -6.14 1.41 11.76
C TYR A 37 -4.98 1.41 12.76
N PHE A 38 -3.90 2.14 12.48
CA PHE A 38 -2.68 2.11 13.30
C PHE A 38 -2.36 3.47 13.95
N GLY A 39 -3.09 4.52 13.58
CA GLY A 39 -2.91 5.86 14.14
C GLY A 39 -1.59 6.51 13.72
N ILE A 40 -1.40 7.77 14.13
CA ILE A 40 -0.28 8.61 13.68
C ILE A 40 1.07 8.09 14.19
N LYS A 41 1.12 7.63 15.45
CA LYS A 41 2.36 7.20 16.12
C LYS A 41 3.02 5.99 15.44
N GLU A 42 2.24 5.00 15.02
CA GLU A 42 2.79 3.84 14.34
C GLU A 42 3.02 4.13 12.86
N THR A 43 2.11 4.87 12.23
CA THR A 43 2.20 5.24 10.80
C THR A 43 3.45 6.06 10.49
N SER A 44 3.92 6.91 11.41
CA SER A 44 5.14 7.73 11.22
C SER A 44 6.42 6.90 11.13
N LYS A 45 6.45 5.68 11.68
CA LYS A 45 7.62 4.79 11.68
C LYS A 45 7.71 3.93 10.42
N ILE A 46 6.67 3.89 9.60
CA ILE A 46 6.58 2.94 8.47
C ILE A 46 7.56 3.30 7.36
N GLY A 47 7.81 4.59 7.14
CA GLY A 47 8.65 5.05 6.03
C GLY A 47 8.16 4.51 4.68
N LEU A 48 6.85 4.54 4.43
CA LEU A 48 6.24 4.01 3.22
C LEU A 48 6.60 4.87 2.00
N TRP A 49 7.05 4.22 0.93
CA TRP A 49 7.33 4.82 -0.37
C TRP A 49 6.79 3.92 -1.47
N LEU A 50 6.09 4.50 -2.45
CA LEU A 50 5.82 3.83 -3.71
C LEU A 50 7.03 3.99 -4.61
N ILE A 51 7.63 2.88 -5.02
CA ILE A 51 8.83 2.85 -5.87
C ILE A 51 8.41 2.86 -7.33
N GLU A 52 7.40 2.07 -7.66
CA GLU A 52 6.91 1.90 -9.02
C GLU A 52 5.44 1.49 -8.99
N LEU A 53 4.71 1.90 -10.03
CA LEU A 53 3.32 1.52 -10.26
C LEU A 53 3.08 1.43 -11.76
N ASN A 54 2.63 0.26 -12.19
CA ASN A 54 2.17 0.03 -13.55
C ASN A 54 0.64 -0.10 -13.53
N LEU A 55 -0.03 0.90 -14.09
CA LEU A 55 -1.50 0.95 -14.13
C LEU A 55 -2.11 0.01 -15.17
N GLU A 56 -1.39 -0.26 -16.27
CA GLU A 56 -1.84 -1.14 -17.36
C GLU A 56 -1.84 -2.59 -16.89
N GLU A 57 -0.73 -3.03 -16.30
CA GLU A 57 -0.52 -4.38 -15.77
C GLU A 57 -0.99 -4.55 -14.31
N ARG A 58 -1.50 -3.47 -13.70
CA ARG A 58 -2.12 -3.43 -12.36
C ARG A 58 -1.23 -3.98 -11.24
N TRP A 59 0.03 -3.56 -11.20
CA TRP A 59 0.97 -3.92 -10.13
C TRP A 59 1.78 -2.72 -9.66
N GLY A 60 2.38 -2.83 -8.47
CA GLY A 60 3.32 -1.84 -7.98
C GLY A 60 4.26 -2.39 -6.92
N ILE A 61 5.28 -1.60 -6.59
CA ILE A 61 6.31 -1.93 -5.60
C ILE A 61 6.28 -0.90 -4.49
N LEU A 62 6.05 -1.36 -3.26
CA LEU A 62 6.14 -0.54 -2.05
C LEU A 62 7.44 -0.82 -1.32
N ARG A 63 8.12 0.24 -0.88
CA ARG A 63 9.22 0.20 0.07
C ARG A 63 8.74 0.69 1.44
N PHE A 64 9.21 0.06 2.51
CA PHE A 64 8.93 0.47 3.88
C PHE A 64 9.98 -0.10 4.85
N ALA A 65 9.98 0.39 6.08
CA ALA A 65 10.86 -0.08 7.15
C ALA A 65 10.62 -1.57 7.46
N HIS A 66 11.69 -2.35 7.66
CA HIS A 66 11.57 -3.79 7.87
C HIS A 66 10.63 -4.17 9.04
N THR A 67 10.66 -3.39 10.12
CA THR A 67 9.85 -3.54 11.33
C THR A 67 8.36 -3.29 11.09
N SER A 68 7.98 -2.70 9.97
CA SER A 68 6.59 -2.36 9.64
C SER A 68 5.93 -3.33 8.66
N LYS A 69 6.58 -4.46 8.35
CA LYS A 69 6.10 -5.45 7.38
C LYS A 69 4.69 -5.93 7.69
N GLU A 70 4.42 -6.40 8.91
CA GLU A 70 3.11 -6.92 9.26
C GLU A 70 2.03 -5.83 9.20
N ILE A 71 2.36 -4.61 9.62
CA ILE A 71 1.46 -3.45 9.61
C ILE A 71 1.06 -3.10 8.18
N VAL A 72 2.02 -3.01 7.26
CA VAL A 72 1.77 -2.68 5.85
C VAL A 72 0.93 -3.76 5.17
N ILE A 73 1.30 -5.04 5.30
CA ILE A 73 0.53 -6.14 4.71
C ILE A 73 -0.90 -6.17 5.25
N THR A 74 -1.05 -6.01 6.57
CA THR A 74 -2.37 -6.01 7.22
C THR A 74 -3.22 -4.84 6.73
N SER A 75 -2.63 -3.64 6.66
CA SER A 75 -3.33 -2.44 6.17
C SER A 75 -3.80 -2.60 4.74
N LEU A 76 -2.93 -3.09 3.85
CA LEU A 76 -3.27 -3.33 2.45
C LEU A 76 -4.36 -4.39 2.30
N GLY A 77 -4.32 -5.47 3.08
CA GLY A 77 -5.36 -6.50 3.10
C GLY A 77 -6.73 -6.01 3.63
N MET A 78 -6.75 -4.92 4.39
CA MET A 78 -7.99 -4.28 4.86
C MET A 78 -8.62 -3.33 3.83
N ILE A 79 -7.91 -2.98 2.75
CA ILE A 79 -8.44 -2.14 1.69
C ILE A 79 -9.40 -2.96 0.84
N ARG A 80 -10.68 -2.58 0.86
CA ARG A 80 -11.74 -3.27 0.12
C ARG A 80 -12.39 -2.42 -0.98
N TYR A 81 -12.22 -1.10 -0.92
CA TYR A 81 -12.94 -0.18 -1.80
C TYR A 81 -12.07 1.01 -2.19
N LEU A 82 -12.16 1.39 -3.47
CA LEU A 82 -11.66 2.64 -4.02
C LEU A 82 -12.74 3.24 -4.91
N GLN A 83 -13.11 4.51 -4.67
CA GLN A 83 -14.11 5.24 -5.47
C GLN A 83 -15.40 4.42 -5.76
N ASN A 84 -15.96 3.76 -4.73
CA ASN A 84 -17.13 2.87 -4.82
C ASN A 84 -16.97 1.59 -5.66
N SER A 85 -15.78 1.30 -6.18
CA SER A 85 -15.44 0.01 -6.79
C SER A 85 -14.76 -0.89 -5.76
N ARG A 86 -15.05 -2.20 -5.80
CA ARG A 86 -14.33 -3.17 -4.97
C ARG A 86 -12.89 -3.27 -5.45
N PHE A 87 -11.98 -3.24 -4.50
CA PHE A 87 -10.54 -3.23 -4.71
C PHE A 87 -9.92 -4.35 -3.88
N TYR A 88 -9.09 -5.18 -4.50
CA TYR A 88 -8.40 -6.30 -3.85
C TYR A 88 -6.91 -6.18 -4.09
N TYR A 89 -6.11 -6.30 -3.02
CA TYR A 89 -4.66 -6.47 -3.13
C TYR A 89 -4.29 -7.96 -3.12
N GLN A 90 -3.45 -8.36 -4.06
CA GLN A 90 -2.80 -9.66 -4.07
C GLN A 90 -1.29 -9.46 -3.90
N PHE A 91 -0.73 -10.03 -2.83
CA PHE A 91 0.69 -9.88 -2.51
C PHE A 91 1.50 -11.05 -3.07
N ILE A 92 2.66 -10.75 -3.65
CA ILE A 92 3.70 -11.75 -3.91
C ILE A 92 4.73 -11.64 -2.80
N ARG A 93 4.96 -12.74 -2.09
CA ARG A 93 5.73 -12.83 -0.85
C ARG A 93 7.23 -12.68 -1.04
#